data_AF-A0A612UB77-F1
#
_entry.id   AF-A0A612UB77-F1
#
_cell.length_a   1.000
_cell.length_b   1.000
_cell.length_c   1.000
_cell.angle_alpha   90.00
_cell.angle_beta   90.00
_cell.angle_gamma   90.00
#
_symmetry.space_group_name_H-M   'P 1'
#
loop_
_entity.id
_entity.type
_entity.pdbx_description
1 polymer ?
#
loop_
_entity_poly.entity_id
_entity_poly.type
_entity_poly.pdbx_seq_one_letter_code
_entity_poly.pdbx_strand_id
1 'polypeptide(L)'
;INNSSDLMLKYSPSLYKDKDEFFSVYLNWLEKEAGINLINTPVTLAPFAHSCNGGIKINTDSESSVEGLFAVGEISSAIEGANRMGGNSVGASLVYSRRAIMKSLKYKGENPRKDSSEKESEGLINGKSNLHRSSDFSVLREMMTRNAGIVRNKEGLCKTLEYINSLIHPLHNEKHTEYYHSLQTAKSMLLAMLARTESRGAHYRNDYPNRDNHNYRTEISFGKYEKEPVVKKIITEK
;
A
#
# COMPACT_ATOMS: atom_id res chain seq x y z
N ILE A 1 -13.31 15.92 12.07
CA ILE A 1 -13.64 16.53 10.77
C ILE A 1 -15.11 16.89 10.87
N ASN A 2 -15.40 18.10 11.34
CA ASN A 2 -16.75 18.68 11.35
C ASN A 2 -16.61 19.99 10.59
N ASN A 3 -16.65 19.92 9.25
CA ASN A 3 -16.77 21.08 8.39
C ASN A 3 -18.15 21.00 7.73
N SER A 4 -18.93 22.05 7.91
CA SER A 4 -20.34 22.22 7.53
C SER A 4 -20.58 22.35 6.01
N SER A 5 -19.91 21.53 5.20
CA SER A 5 -20.06 21.50 3.73
C SER A 5 -19.90 20.09 3.18
N ASP A 6 -20.52 19.11 3.83
CA ASP A 6 -20.52 17.74 3.32
C ASP A 6 -21.23 17.69 1.96
N LEU A 7 -20.51 17.25 0.93
CA LEU A 7 -21.08 17.04 -0.40
C LEU A 7 -22.06 15.87 -0.32
N MET A 8 -23.35 16.17 -0.45
CA MET A 8 -24.41 15.18 -0.42
C MET A 8 -24.73 14.68 -1.83
N LEU A 9 -24.68 13.36 -2.00
CA LEU A 9 -25.18 12.71 -3.21
C LEU A 9 -26.68 12.46 -3.10
N LYS A 10 -27.39 12.73 -4.21
CA LYS A 10 -28.78 12.32 -4.42
C LYS A 10 -28.85 11.43 -5.63
N TYR A 11 -29.45 10.25 -5.46
CA TYR A 11 -29.61 9.29 -6.54
C TYR A 11 -31.01 9.39 -7.14
N SER A 12 -31.10 9.26 -8.47
CA SER A 12 -32.39 9.24 -9.18
C SER A 12 -33.13 7.93 -8.91
N PRO A 13 -34.47 7.94 -8.73
CA PRO A 13 -35.27 6.73 -8.66
C PRO A 13 -35.11 5.78 -9.85
N SER A 14 -34.62 6.27 -11.00
CA SER A 14 -34.30 5.44 -12.16
C SER A 14 -33.22 4.39 -11.86
N LEU A 15 -32.33 4.63 -10.90
CA LEU A 15 -31.27 3.70 -10.50
C LEU A 15 -31.82 2.34 -10.06
N TYR A 16 -32.93 2.32 -9.34
CA TYR A 16 -33.57 1.07 -8.85
C TYR A 16 -34.51 0.43 -9.89
N LYS A 17 -34.82 1.16 -10.96
CA LYS A 17 -35.54 0.65 -12.12
C LYS A 17 -34.61 -0.12 -13.06
N ASP A 18 -33.33 0.23 -13.07
CA ASP A 18 -32.30 -0.52 -13.77
C ASP A 18 -32.19 -1.94 -13.20
N LYS A 19 -32.29 -2.94 -14.08
CA LYS A 19 -32.27 -4.37 -13.72
C LYS A 19 -30.99 -5.05 -14.18
N ASP A 20 -29.99 -4.31 -14.65
CA ASP A 20 -28.67 -4.86 -14.89
C ASP A 20 -28.14 -5.51 -13.60
N GLU A 21 -27.59 -6.70 -13.75
CA GLU A 21 -27.16 -7.55 -12.63
C GLU A 21 -26.18 -6.81 -11.72
N PHE A 22 -25.28 -6.02 -12.33
CA PHE A 22 -24.27 -5.25 -11.60
C PHE A 22 -24.86 -4.29 -10.57
N PHE A 23 -25.89 -3.52 -10.93
CA PHE A 23 -26.52 -2.57 -10.01
C PHE A 23 -27.49 -3.27 -9.07
N SER A 24 -28.33 -4.16 -9.60
CA SER A 24 -29.39 -4.80 -8.83
C SER A 24 -28.85 -5.65 -7.68
N VAL A 25 -27.76 -6.40 -7.88
CA VAL A 25 -27.11 -7.18 -6.80
C VAL A 25 -26.60 -6.27 -5.69
N TYR A 26 -25.89 -5.19 -6.03
CA TYR A 26 -25.31 -4.29 -5.03
C TYR A 26 -26.38 -3.49 -4.28
N LEU A 27 -27.39 -2.96 -4.97
CA LEU A 27 -28.48 -2.21 -4.35
C LEU A 27 -29.33 -3.09 -3.43
N ASN A 28 -29.60 -4.33 -3.83
CA ASN A 28 -30.30 -5.29 -2.98
C ASN A 28 -29.49 -5.65 -1.73
N TRP A 29 -28.18 -5.82 -1.87
CA TRP A 29 -27.30 -6.06 -0.73
C TRP A 29 -27.27 -4.87 0.22
N LEU A 30 -27.14 -3.63 -0.30
CA LEU A 30 -27.17 -2.41 0.51
C LEU A 30 -28.47 -2.29 1.32
N GLU A 31 -29.61 -2.59 0.70
CA GLU A 31 -30.90 -2.50 1.37
C GLU A 31 -31.09 -3.61 2.41
N LYS A 32 -30.74 -4.86 2.08
CA LYS A 32 -30.96 -6.00 2.98
C LYS A 32 -29.98 -6.09 4.13
N GLU A 33 -28.70 -5.86 3.86
CA GLU A 33 -27.62 -6.08 4.85
C GLU A 33 -27.27 -4.81 5.61
N ALA A 34 -27.36 -3.63 4.97
CA ALA A 34 -27.03 -2.36 5.59
C ALA A 34 -28.25 -1.48 5.92
N GLY A 35 -29.46 -1.84 5.44
CA GLY A 35 -30.66 -1.01 5.62
C GLY A 35 -30.59 0.33 4.88
N ILE A 36 -29.74 0.45 3.87
CA ILE A 36 -29.49 1.70 3.14
C ILE A 36 -30.23 1.67 1.81
N ASN A 37 -31.14 2.62 1.61
CA ASN A 37 -31.77 2.88 0.32
C ASN A 37 -31.22 4.20 -0.23
N LEU A 38 -30.45 4.14 -1.33
CA LEU A 38 -29.74 5.31 -1.88
C LEU A 38 -30.67 6.44 -2.37
N ILE A 39 -31.96 6.18 -2.58
CA ILE A 39 -32.94 7.24 -2.91
C ILE A 39 -33.31 8.05 -1.67
N ASN A 40 -33.43 7.38 -0.52
CA ASN A 40 -34.02 7.96 0.69
C ASN A 40 -32.97 8.27 1.77
N THR A 41 -31.80 7.64 1.70
CA THR A 41 -30.71 7.79 2.66
C THR A 41 -29.68 8.80 2.13
N PRO A 42 -29.42 9.91 2.85
CA PRO A 42 -28.32 10.81 2.56
C PRO A 42 -26.97 10.09 2.49
N VAL A 43 -26.23 10.28 1.40
CA VAL A 43 -24.87 9.72 1.24
C VAL A 43 -23.86 10.86 1.14
N THR A 44 -22.84 10.82 1.99
CA THR A 44 -21.69 11.73 1.95
C THR A 44 -20.48 11.04 1.34
N LEU A 45 -19.60 11.83 0.73
CA LEU A 45 -18.35 11.33 0.17
C LEU A 45 -17.18 11.64 1.09
N ALA A 46 -16.33 10.64 1.30
CA ALA A 46 -15.04 10.80 1.95
C ALA A 46 -13.96 10.05 1.16
N PRO A 47 -12.75 10.62 1.01
CA PRO A 47 -11.64 9.88 0.42
C PRO A 47 -11.20 8.75 1.35
N PHE A 48 -10.80 7.63 0.76
CA PHE A 48 -10.20 6.51 1.49
C PHE A 48 -8.95 6.01 0.75
N ALA A 49 -8.03 5.38 1.47
CA ALA A 49 -6.87 4.75 0.87
C ALA A 49 -7.32 3.50 0.08
N HIS A 50 -7.16 3.55 -1.24
CA HIS A 50 -7.69 2.50 -2.13
C HIS A 50 -6.64 1.51 -2.61
N SER A 51 -5.44 1.99 -2.98
CA SER A 51 -4.40 1.16 -3.58
C SER A 51 -2.99 1.68 -3.34
N CYS A 52 -2.01 0.78 -3.40
CA CYS A 52 -0.59 1.07 -3.36
C CYS A 52 0.04 0.95 -4.76
N ASN A 53 0.64 2.04 -5.25
CA ASN A 53 1.39 2.02 -6.53
C ASN A 53 2.85 1.56 -6.34
N GLY A 54 3.36 1.58 -5.10
CA GLY A 54 4.68 1.11 -4.74
C GLY A 54 4.69 -0.37 -4.38
N GLY A 55 5.80 -0.87 -3.85
CA GLY A 55 5.94 -2.25 -3.42
C GLY A 55 7.37 -2.74 -3.54
N ILE A 56 7.55 -4.05 -3.49
CA ILE A 56 8.83 -4.72 -3.75
C ILE A 56 9.28 -4.39 -5.17
N LYS A 57 10.50 -3.87 -5.28
CA LYS A 57 11.14 -3.61 -6.57
C LYS A 57 11.32 -4.92 -7.32
N ILE A 58 10.74 -5.00 -8.51
CA ILE A 58 10.84 -6.16 -9.39
C ILE A 58 11.42 -5.79 -10.76
N ASN A 59 12.04 -6.77 -11.42
CA ASN A 59 12.40 -6.68 -12.83
C ASN A 59 11.20 -7.04 -13.74
N THR A 60 11.44 -7.12 -15.05
CA THR A 60 10.40 -7.45 -16.04
C THR A 60 9.81 -8.85 -15.88
N ASP A 61 10.53 -9.75 -15.20
CA ASP A 61 10.13 -11.14 -14.92
C ASP A 61 9.47 -11.31 -13.54
N SER A 62 9.21 -10.20 -12.83
CA SER A 62 8.66 -10.17 -11.45
C SER A 62 9.62 -10.69 -10.38
N GLU A 63 10.91 -10.79 -10.69
CA GLU A 63 11.94 -11.18 -9.74
C GLU A 63 12.44 -9.95 -8.97
N SER A 64 12.61 -10.11 -7.67
CA SER A 64 13.16 -9.07 -6.81
C SER A 64 14.67 -8.93 -6.99
N SER A 65 15.32 -8.10 -6.18
CA SER A 65 16.79 -8.06 -6.11
C SER A 65 17.41 -9.30 -5.46
N VAL A 66 16.59 -10.16 -4.83
CA VAL A 66 17.01 -11.47 -4.31
C VAL A 66 16.69 -12.51 -5.37
N GLU A 67 17.73 -13.17 -5.87
CA GLU A 67 17.60 -14.20 -6.90
C GLU A 67 16.70 -15.34 -6.43
N GLY A 68 15.77 -15.76 -7.30
CA GLY A 68 14.77 -16.79 -6.97
C GLY A 68 13.62 -16.32 -6.08
N LEU A 69 13.58 -15.05 -5.64
CA LEU A 69 12.46 -14.47 -4.90
C LEU A 69 11.63 -13.56 -5.81
N PHE A 70 10.35 -13.90 -5.97
CA PHE A 70 9.42 -13.22 -6.86
C PHE A 70 8.33 -12.49 -6.08
N ALA A 71 7.83 -11.38 -6.64
CA ALA A 71 6.71 -10.62 -6.10
C ALA A 71 5.73 -10.24 -7.21
N VAL A 72 4.43 -10.44 -6.98
CA VAL A 72 3.38 -10.22 -7.99
C VAL A 72 2.15 -9.56 -7.37
N GLY A 73 1.42 -8.78 -8.17
CA GLY A 73 0.25 -8.04 -7.71
C GLY A 73 0.61 -6.78 -6.92
N GLU A 74 -0.29 -6.36 -6.03
CA GLU A 74 -0.21 -5.07 -5.32
C GLU A 74 0.97 -4.97 -4.33
N ILE A 75 1.59 -6.10 -3.96
CA ILE A 75 2.81 -6.09 -3.15
C ILE A 75 4.05 -5.67 -3.96
N SER A 76 3.97 -5.64 -5.29
CA SER A 76 5.09 -5.36 -6.19
C SER A 76 5.01 -3.97 -6.80
N SER A 77 6.16 -3.33 -7.03
CA SER A 77 6.22 -2.10 -7.82
C SER A 77 6.18 -2.45 -9.31
N ALA A 78 4.98 -2.67 -9.84
CA ALA A 78 4.75 -3.05 -11.23
C ALA A 78 4.63 -1.80 -12.14
N ILE A 79 3.56 -1.71 -12.94
CA ILE A 79 3.39 -0.73 -14.02
C ILE A 79 2.71 0.57 -13.60
N GLU A 80 2.33 0.70 -12.33
CA GLU A 80 1.37 1.72 -11.88
C GLU A 80 1.93 3.14 -11.84
N GLY A 81 3.26 3.29 -11.87
CA GLY A 81 3.91 4.60 -11.85
C GLY A 81 3.49 5.46 -10.65
N ALA A 82 3.28 6.76 -10.87
CA ALA A 82 2.87 7.68 -9.81
C ALA A 82 1.35 7.71 -9.57
N ASN A 83 0.56 7.17 -10.50
CA ASN A 83 -0.90 7.08 -10.38
C ASN A 83 -1.41 5.90 -11.21
N ARG A 84 -1.91 4.86 -10.53
CA ARG A 84 -2.55 3.70 -11.15
C ARG A 84 -3.73 4.13 -12.02
N MET A 85 -3.79 3.59 -13.25
CA MET A 85 -4.97 3.73 -14.11
C MET A 85 -6.01 2.64 -13.77
N GLY A 86 -7.28 3.02 -13.75
CA GLY A 86 -8.38 2.09 -13.45
C GLY A 86 -8.39 0.88 -14.40
N GLY A 87 -8.63 -0.32 -13.85
CA GLY A 87 -8.72 -1.58 -14.62
C GLY A 87 -7.38 -2.28 -14.89
N ASN A 88 -6.24 -1.60 -14.74
CA ASN A 88 -4.94 -2.20 -15.09
C ASN A 88 -4.37 -3.17 -14.06
N SER A 89 -4.72 -3.03 -12.78
CA SER A 89 -4.10 -3.81 -11.70
C SER A 89 -4.30 -5.32 -11.83
N VAL A 90 -5.51 -5.75 -12.24
CA VAL A 90 -5.83 -7.17 -12.45
C VAL A 90 -5.05 -7.72 -13.64
N GLY A 91 -5.06 -7.00 -14.77
CA GLY A 91 -4.30 -7.38 -15.96
C GLY A 91 -2.80 -7.45 -15.70
N ALA A 92 -2.24 -6.45 -15.01
CA ALA A 92 -0.86 -6.44 -14.59
C ALA A 92 -0.55 -7.66 -13.70
N SER A 93 -1.40 -7.94 -12.71
CA SER A 93 -1.22 -9.09 -11.82
C SER A 93 -1.14 -10.41 -12.60
N LEU A 94 -2.03 -10.62 -13.57
CA LEU A 94 -2.02 -11.83 -14.42
C LEU A 94 -0.75 -11.93 -15.28
N VAL A 95 -0.34 -10.84 -15.91
CA VAL A 95 0.85 -10.81 -16.77
C VAL A 95 2.11 -11.09 -15.97
N TYR A 96 2.32 -10.37 -14.86
CA TYR A 96 3.50 -10.54 -14.01
C TYR A 96 3.48 -11.93 -13.32
N SER A 97 2.31 -12.44 -12.91
CA SER A 97 2.20 -13.81 -12.38
C SER A 97 2.67 -14.86 -13.37
N ARG A 98 2.25 -14.77 -14.64
CA ARG A 98 2.72 -15.69 -15.69
C ARG A 98 4.25 -15.62 -15.85
N ARG A 99 4.82 -14.40 -15.86
CA ARG A 99 6.28 -14.23 -16.01
C ARG A 99 7.05 -14.80 -14.80
N ALA A 100 6.57 -14.54 -13.59
CA ALA A 100 7.14 -15.08 -12.36
C ALA A 100 7.14 -16.61 -12.38
N ILE A 101 6.05 -17.24 -12.84
CA ILE A 101 5.96 -18.70 -12.95
C ILE A 101 7.00 -19.21 -13.96
N MET A 102 7.07 -18.63 -15.16
CA MET A 102 8.02 -19.08 -16.19
C MET A 102 9.47 -18.94 -15.71
N LYS A 103 9.81 -17.83 -15.07
CA LYS A 103 11.16 -17.56 -14.56
C LYS A 103 11.51 -18.43 -13.34
N SER A 104 10.57 -18.65 -12.43
CA SER A 104 10.79 -19.51 -11.25
C SER A 104 10.95 -20.99 -11.61
N LEU A 105 10.24 -21.49 -12.63
CA LEU A 105 10.44 -22.84 -13.15
C LEU A 105 11.84 -23.02 -13.73
N LYS A 106 12.33 -22.03 -14.49
CA LYS A 106 13.71 -22.02 -15.00
C LYS A 106 14.72 -21.98 -13.85
N TYR A 107 14.54 -21.07 -12.90
CA TYR A 107 15.41 -20.93 -11.73
C TYR A 107 15.50 -22.25 -10.94
N LYS A 108 14.37 -22.93 -10.71
CA LYS A 108 14.33 -24.23 -10.01
C LYS A 108 15.12 -25.31 -10.76
N GLY A 109 15.07 -25.33 -12.09
CA GLY A 109 15.82 -26.29 -12.90
C GLY A 109 17.33 -26.06 -12.85
N GLU A 110 17.76 -24.80 -12.76
CA GLU A 110 19.18 -24.39 -12.71
C GLU A 110 19.75 -24.44 -11.28
N ASN A 111 18.90 -24.22 -10.27
CA ASN A 111 19.24 -24.16 -8.85
C ASN A 111 18.40 -25.17 -8.04
N PRO A 112 18.65 -26.48 -8.19
CA PRO A 112 17.96 -27.48 -7.38
C PRO A 112 18.22 -27.20 -5.90
N ARG A 113 17.16 -27.19 -5.09
CA ARG A 113 17.24 -26.96 -3.65
C ARG A 113 18.20 -28.01 -3.06
N LYS A 114 19.30 -27.55 -2.47
CA LYS A 114 20.09 -28.42 -1.58
C LYS A 114 19.20 -28.71 -0.38
N ASP A 115 19.08 -29.98 0.02
CA ASP A 115 18.39 -30.36 1.25
C ASP A 115 19.05 -29.65 2.43
N SER A 116 18.54 -28.46 2.75
CA SER A 116 18.80 -27.79 4.01
C SER A 116 17.97 -28.55 5.03
N SER A 117 18.64 -29.20 5.99
CA SER A 117 17.98 -29.82 7.13
C SER A 117 16.87 -28.91 7.65
N GLU A 118 15.64 -29.43 7.66
CA GLU A 118 14.41 -28.75 8.05
C GLU A 118 14.44 -28.38 9.55
N LYS A 119 15.24 -27.39 9.92
CA LYS A 119 15.30 -26.92 11.32
C LYS A 119 14.92 -25.46 11.52
N GLU A 120 14.45 -24.76 10.51
CA GLU A 120 14.04 -23.37 10.67
C GLU A 120 12.64 -23.15 10.10
N SER A 121 11.63 -23.11 10.99
CA SER A 121 10.43 -22.24 10.94
C SER A 121 9.15 -22.80 11.59
N GLU A 122 9.20 -23.88 12.39
CA GLU A 122 7.99 -24.38 13.08
C GLU A 122 7.39 -23.40 14.14
N GLY A 123 8.11 -22.32 14.51
CA GLY A 123 7.65 -21.33 15.50
C GLY A 123 6.98 -20.06 14.93
N LEU A 124 7.04 -19.80 13.62
CA LEU A 124 6.83 -18.43 13.09
C LEU A 124 5.36 -18.03 12.86
N ILE A 125 4.39 -18.95 12.93
CA ILE A 125 3.02 -18.70 12.45
C ILE A 125 1.95 -19.12 13.48
N ASN A 126 2.09 -18.72 14.74
CA ASN A 126 1.03 -18.99 15.75
C ASN A 126 0.68 -17.80 16.66
N GLY A 127 0.99 -16.58 16.23
CA GLY A 127 0.49 -15.36 16.90
C GLY A 127 -0.84 -14.92 16.29
N LYS A 128 -1.96 -15.01 17.04
CA LYS A 128 -3.19 -14.29 16.68
C LYS A 128 -2.87 -12.80 16.62
N SER A 129 -2.99 -12.20 15.44
CA SER A 129 -2.67 -10.79 15.27
C SER A 129 -3.75 -9.91 15.92
N ASN A 130 -3.35 -9.13 16.92
CA ASN A 130 -4.23 -8.19 17.62
C ASN A 130 -4.09 -6.75 17.08
N LEU A 131 -3.51 -6.55 15.88
CA LEU A 131 -3.19 -5.22 15.33
C LEU A 131 -4.39 -4.27 15.30
N HIS A 132 -5.55 -4.79 14.92
CA HIS A 132 -6.74 -3.95 14.76
C HIS A 132 -7.29 -3.41 16.09
N ARG A 133 -6.84 -3.96 17.23
CA ARG A 133 -7.35 -3.64 18.56
C ARG A 133 -6.40 -2.78 19.43
N SER A 134 -5.18 -2.48 18.99
CA SER A 134 -4.32 -1.58 19.78
C SER A 134 -4.72 -0.11 19.57
N SER A 135 -4.71 0.67 20.65
CA SER A 135 -4.89 2.12 20.62
C SER A 135 -3.89 2.80 19.68
N ASP A 136 -2.67 2.27 19.62
CA ASP A 136 -1.58 2.83 18.80
C ASP A 136 -1.91 2.82 17.31
N PHE A 137 -2.50 1.72 16.81
CA PHE A 137 -2.88 1.63 15.40
C PHE A 137 -4.07 2.54 15.07
N SER A 138 -4.94 2.83 16.04
CA SER A 138 -6.01 3.81 15.85
C SER A 138 -5.44 5.21 15.67
N VAL A 139 -4.51 5.61 16.54
CA VAL A 139 -3.81 6.90 16.45
C VAL A 139 -2.99 6.97 15.16
N LEU A 140 -2.25 5.91 14.82
CA LEU A 140 -1.47 5.86 13.59
C LEU A 140 -2.33 6.01 12.34
N ARG A 141 -3.50 5.34 12.27
CA ARG A 141 -4.43 5.51 11.13
C ARG A 141 -4.93 6.95 11.00
N GLU A 142 -5.24 7.60 12.11
CA GLU A 142 -5.65 9.01 12.12
C GLU A 142 -4.51 9.93 11.64
N MET A 143 -3.28 9.71 12.13
CA MET A 143 -2.10 10.47 11.71
C MET A 143 -1.76 10.24 10.24
N MET A 144 -1.82 8.99 9.75
CA MET A 144 -1.60 8.68 8.34
C MET A 144 -2.66 9.34 7.45
N THR A 145 -3.93 9.29 7.85
CA THR A 145 -5.04 9.92 7.12
C THR A 145 -4.86 11.43 7.01
N ARG A 146 -4.49 12.10 8.12
CA ARG A 146 -4.33 13.55 8.17
C ARG A 146 -3.06 14.05 7.50
N ASN A 147 -1.93 13.38 7.74
CA ASN A 147 -0.61 13.89 7.41
C ASN A 147 0.01 13.25 6.16
N ALA A 148 -0.38 12.02 5.83
CA ALA A 148 0.14 11.25 4.70
C ALA A 148 -0.94 10.93 3.63
N GLY A 149 -2.13 11.53 3.79
CA GLY A 149 -3.28 11.41 2.88
C GLY A 149 -3.10 12.20 1.58
N ILE A 150 -4.14 12.90 1.13
CA ILE A 150 -4.15 13.59 -0.18
C ILE A 150 -3.12 14.72 -0.23
N VAL A 151 -3.19 15.65 0.73
CA VAL A 151 -2.31 16.81 0.83
C VAL A 151 -1.31 16.59 1.95
N ARG A 152 -0.02 16.76 1.63
CA ARG A 152 1.09 16.46 2.54
C ARG A 152 1.99 17.67 2.69
N ASN A 153 2.70 17.75 3.81
CA ASN A 153 3.78 18.71 4.05
C ASN A 153 4.87 18.08 4.92
N LYS A 154 6.03 18.74 5.03
CA LYS A 154 7.18 18.21 5.79
C LYS A 154 6.84 17.95 7.25
N GLU A 155 6.19 18.91 7.89
CA GLU A 155 5.87 18.88 9.32
C GLU A 155 4.99 17.67 9.69
N GLY A 156 3.87 17.48 8.99
CA GLY A 156 2.96 16.37 9.24
C GLY A 156 3.62 15.02 8.99
N LEU A 157 4.40 14.89 7.91
CA LEU A 157 5.12 13.65 7.60
C LEU A 157 6.17 13.32 8.68
N CYS A 158 6.95 14.31 9.12
CA CYS A 158 7.94 14.13 10.20
C CYS A 158 7.26 13.73 11.52
N LYS A 159 6.18 14.42 11.90
CA LYS A 159 5.42 14.11 13.12
C LYS A 159 4.89 12.67 13.13
N THR A 160 4.36 12.19 12.00
CA THR A 160 3.89 10.79 11.88
C THR A 160 5.05 9.81 11.94
N LEU A 161 6.19 10.14 11.34
CA LEU A 161 7.38 9.27 11.36
C LEU A 161 7.95 9.14 12.78
N GLU A 162 8.00 10.23 13.54
CA GLU A 162 8.41 10.22 14.95
C GLU A 162 7.51 9.30 15.79
N TYR A 163 6.19 9.38 15.58
CA TYR A 163 5.24 8.49 16.25
C TYR A 163 5.51 7.02 15.92
N ILE A 164 5.69 6.67 14.65
CA ILE A 164 6.04 5.29 14.26
C ILE A 164 7.34 4.83 14.91
N ASN A 165 8.38 5.66 14.91
CA ASN A 165 9.67 5.30 15.52
C ASN A 165 9.55 5.06 17.04
N SER A 166 8.62 5.72 17.72
CA SER A 166 8.35 5.45 19.14
C SER A 166 7.70 4.08 19.41
N LEU A 167 7.03 3.51 18.40
CA LEU A 167 6.33 2.22 18.49
C LEU A 167 7.20 1.03 18.02
N ILE A 168 8.22 1.28 17.21
CA ILE A 168 9.11 0.23 16.72
C ILE A 168 10.08 -0.15 17.84
N HIS A 169 9.80 -1.28 18.48
CA HIS A 169 10.74 -1.94 19.37
C HIS A 169 11.42 -3.13 18.66
N PRO A 170 12.68 -3.46 19.00
CA PRO A 170 13.33 -4.66 18.51
C PRO A 170 12.44 -5.88 18.74
N LEU A 171 12.36 -6.77 17.75
CA LEU A 171 11.61 -8.03 17.82
C LEU A 171 12.20 -8.91 18.94
N HIS A 172 11.72 -8.71 20.17
CA HIS A 172 12.04 -9.61 21.29
C HIS A 172 11.05 -10.76 21.42
N ASN A 173 9.91 -10.71 20.71
CA ASN A 173 8.90 -11.76 20.74
C ASN A 173 8.27 -12.00 19.37
N GLU A 174 8.27 -13.26 18.95
CA GLU A 174 7.76 -13.79 17.67
C GLU A 174 6.23 -13.59 17.47
N LYS A 175 5.52 -13.06 18.47
CA LYS A 175 4.05 -12.94 18.49
C LYS A 175 3.49 -11.69 17.79
N HIS A 176 4.35 -10.82 17.24
CA HIS A 176 3.94 -9.52 16.69
C HIS A 176 4.48 -9.25 15.28
N THR A 177 4.65 -10.29 14.47
CA THR A 177 5.20 -10.18 13.09
C THR A 177 4.42 -9.19 12.23
N GLU A 178 3.10 -9.29 12.19
CA GLU A 178 2.27 -8.36 11.39
C GLU A 178 2.32 -6.92 11.93
N TYR A 179 2.38 -6.74 13.26
CA TYR A 179 2.46 -5.41 13.90
C TYR A 179 3.74 -4.72 13.48
N TYR A 180 4.85 -5.43 13.63
CA TYR A 180 6.16 -4.96 13.25
C TYR A 180 6.24 -4.65 11.75
N HIS A 181 5.82 -5.57 10.88
CA HIS A 181 5.88 -5.36 9.43
C HIS A 181 4.96 -4.22 8.97
N SER A 182 3.81 -4.02 9.62
CA SER A 182 2.91 -2.89 9.34
C SER A 182 3.57 -1.55 9.69
N LEU A 183 4.23 -1.44 10.85
CA LEU A 183 4.99 -0.25 11.22
C LEU A 183 6.17 0.00 10.27
N GLN A 184 6.91 -1.05 9.89
CA GLN A 184 8.02 -0.93 8.94
C GLN A 184 7.55 -0.50 7.54
N THR A 185 6.40 -1.00 7.10
CA THR A 185 5.79 -0.59 5.83
C THR A 185 5.39 0.88 5.87
N ALA A 186 4.71 1.32 6.94
CA ALA A 186 4.33 2.71 7.12
C ALA A 186 5.55 3.64 7.23
N LYS A 187 6.61 3.23 7.96
CA LYS A 187 7.90 3.93 8.02
C LYS A 187 8.50 4.09 6.62
N SER A 188 8.55 3.01 5.82
CA SER A 188 9.08 3.03 4.45
C SER A 188 8.33 4.02 3.56
N MET A 189 6.99 4.03 3.66
CA MET A 189 6.16 4.97 2.92
C MET A 189 6.47 6.43 3.30
N LEU A 190 6.53 6.74 4.60
CA LEU A 190 6.81 8.11 5.07
C LEU A 190 8.22 8.58 4.67
N LEU A 191 9.23 7.71 4.78
CA LEU A 191 10.58 8.02 4.32
C LEU A 191 10.60 8.32 2.82
N ALA A 192 9.86 7.55 2.01
CA ALA A 192 9.74 7.82 0.58
C ALA A 192 9.04 9.16 0.29
N MET A 193 7.97 9.48 1.03
CA MET A 193 7.23 10.75 0.92
C MET A 193 8.06 11.96 1.35
N LEU A 194 8.87 11.82 2.41
CA LEU A 194 9.76 12.87 2.90
C LEU A 194 10.90 13.14 1.94
N ALA A 195 11.50 12.07 1.40
CA ALA A 195 12.57 12.18 0.42
C ALA A 195 12.09 12.83 -0.88
N ARG A 196 10.86 12.54 -1.34
CA ARG A 196 10.30 13.11 -2.57
C ARG A 196 9.78 14.53 -2.34
N THR A 197 10.63 15.52 -2.60
CA THR A 197 10.36 16.97 -2.53
C THR A 197 9.82 17.52 -3.85
N GLU A 198 8.74 16.92 -4.35
CA GLU A 198 7.99 17.33 -5.54
C GLU A 198 6.52 16.90 -5.39
N SER A 199 5.69 17.24 -6.39
CA SER A 199 4.33 16.72 -6.53
C SER A 199 4.11 16.00 -7.87
N ARG A 200 3.61 14.76 -7.82
CA ARG A 200 3.39 13.89 -8.97
C ARG A 200 2.36 12.79 -8.66
N GLY A 201 1.33 12.68 -9.50
CA GLY A 201 0.31 11.62 -9.36
C GLY A 201 -0.38 11.68 -7.99
N ALA A 202 -0.47 10.55 -7.28
CA ALA A 202 -1.06 10.48 -5.95
C ALA A 202 -0.21 11.12 -4.84
N HIS A 203 1.05 11.47 -5.13
CA HIS A 203 1.96 12.17 -4.21
C HIS A 203 1.89 13.68 -4.44
N TYR A 204 1.07 14.38 -3.66
CA TYR A 204 0.98 15.84 -3.65
C TYR A 204 1.52 16.40 -2.33
N ARG A 205 2.41 17.38 -2.45
CA ARG A 205 3.04 18.13 -1.35
C ARG A 205 2.80 19.61 -1.54
N ASN A 206 2.10 20.25 -0.60
CA ASN A 206 1.80 21.68 -0.73
C ASN A 206 3.05 22.57 -0.57
N ASP A 207 4.08 22.07 0.13
CA ASP A 207 5.38 22.71 0.30
C ASP A 207 6.34 22.45 -0.87
N TYR A 208 5.99 21.54 -1.77
CA TYR A 208 6.67 21.27 -3.03
C TYR A 208 5.64 21.00 -4.15
N PRO A 209 4.87 22.01 -4.58
CA PRO A 209 3.69 21.81 -5.44
C PRO A 209 4.03 21.46 -6.89
N ASN A 210 5.27 21.69 -7.31
CA ASN A 210 5.73 21.46 -8.67
C ASN A 210 6.37 20.08 -8.82
N ARG A 211 6.26 19.54 -10.04
CA ARG A 211 6.95 18.31 -10.45
C ARG A 211 8.43 18.60 -10.73
N ASP A 212 9.31 17.73 -10.24
CA ASP A 212 10.74 17.74 -10.51
C ASP A 212 11.07 16.64 -11.54
N ASN A 213 11.53 17.04 -12.73
CA ASN A 213 11.83 16.09 -13.80
C ASN A 213 13.21 15.41 -13.68
N HIS A 214 14.03 15.75 -12.69
CA HIS A 214 15.31 15.08 -12.45
C HIS A 214 15.14 13.82 -11.59
N ASN A 215 14.28 13.87 -10.58
CA ASN A 215 14.05 12.75 -9.68
C ASN A 215 12.90 11.86 -10.19
N TYR A 216 13.19 10.64 -10.61
CA TYR A 216 12.18 9.73 -11.14
C TYR A 216 11.61 8.78 -10.08
N ARG A 217 12.49 8.12 -9.30
CA ARG A 217 12.10 7.07 -8.34
C ARG A 217 12.76 7.27 -6.98
N THR A 218 12.08 6.82 -5.92
CA THR A 218 12.67 6.69 -4.57
C THR A 218 12.70 5.20 -4.23
N GLU A 219 13.84 4.71 -3.76
CA GLU A 219 14.00 3.34 -3.28
C GLU A 219 14.33 3.37 -1.79
N ILE A 220 13.70 2.47 -1.04
CA ILE A 220 13.96 2.25 0.39
C ILE A 220 14.51 0.84 0.52
N SER A 221 15.66 0.70 1.16
CA SER A 221 16.29 -0.60 1.43
C SER A 221 16.63 -0.74 2.90
N PHE A 222 16.43 -1.94 3.44
CA PHE A 222 16.85 -2.30 4.79
C PHE A 222 18.09 -3.17 4.67
N GLY A 223 19.26 -2.64 5.02
CA GLY A 223 20.49 -3.43 5.06
C GLY A 223 20.44 -4.49 6.16
N LYS A 224 21.04 -5.67 5.92
CA LYS A 224 21.16 -6.77 6.91
C LYS A 224 21.82 -6.32 8.23
N TYR A 225 22.61 -5.27 8.19
CA TYR A 225 23.36 -4.71 9.33
C TYR A 225 23.02 -3.24 9.61
N GLU A 226 22.07 -2.67 8.87
CA GLU A 226 21.70 -1.27 9.03
C GLU A 226 20.55 -1.17 10.03
N LYS A 227 20.74 -0.34 11.06
CA LYS A 227 19.68 -0.06 12.04
C LYS A 227 18.56 0.79 11.45
N GLU A 228 18.86 1.58 10.43
CA GLU A 228 17.93 2.49 9.77
C GLU A 228 17.85 2.21 8.27
N PRO A 229 16.69 2.41 7.63
CA PRO A 229 16.53 2.19 6.21
C PRO A 229 17.34 3.20 5.40
N VAL A 230 17.99 2.75 4.34
CA VAL A 230 18.63 3.61 3.35
C VAL A 230 17.61 4.11 2.35
N VAL A 231 17.61 5.43 2.13
CA VAL A 231 16.75 6.10 1.16
C VAL A 231 17.59 6.55 -0.03
N LYS A 232 17.29 6.02 -1.22
CA LYS A 232 17.98 6.37 -2.47
C LYS A 232 17.02 7.07 -3.44
N LYS A 233 17.41 8.25 -3.91
CA LYS A 233 16.76 8.93 -5.05
C LYS A 233 17.42 8.45 -6.34
N ILE A 234 16.61 8.00 -7.29
CA ILE A 234 17.04 7.62 -8.63
C ILE A 234 16.77 8.80 -9.55
N ILE A 235 17.85 9.35 -10.09
CA ILE A 235 17.86 10.51 -10.97
C ILE A 235 17.87 9.99 -12.41
N THR A 236 17.13 10.62 -13.32
CA THR A 236 17.29 10.37 -14.76
C THR A 236 18.60 10.97 -15.24
N GLU A 237 19.47 10.16 -15.84
CA GLU A 237 20.53 10.68 -16.71
C GLU A 237 19.83 11.36 -17.89
N LYS A 238 20.24 12.60 -18.19
CA LYS A 238 19.65 13.41 -19.26
C LYS A 238 19.78 12.75 -20.62
#